data_AF-A0A6L7ZWC7-F1
#
_entry.id   AF-A0A6L7ZWC7-F1
#
_cell.length_a   1.000
_cell.length_b   1.000
_cell.length_c   1.000
_cell.angle_alpha   90.00
_cell.angle_beta   90.00
_cell.angle_gamma   90.00
#
_symmetry.space_group_name_H-M   'P 1'
#
loop_
_entity.id
_entity.type
_entity.pdbx_description
1 polymer ?
#
loop_
_entity_poly.entity_id
_entity_poly.type
_entity_poly.pdbx_seq_one_letter_code
_entity_poly.pdbx_strand_id
1 'polypeptide(L)'
;MIEKIVQTAKQTVKEKVLRPSARYRSPPVTSVRSCMERGSPNLRRRIRGFRRTLCAAAGGKNDLDQESIFIAVLSPRCPACPNLTGSSPVNSEILNRLASIGPFSGVSRETLEAVFRDARIRRLPAGALVAEQGARPAFLDVLLEGNVDLIGKGPDGRETVVQSCEPMDCFVLAAVLTDAPSLAGGIAVAPVQLVSIPARSVRDGAASDHLLALNLMGEQARQVRTIIRRIKNLNLRSATQRLGCYLISQCDRTGSIAFALPVPKQQLAVQLGMTPESVSRAFAALREYGVSVSGRTVKLRNPDLVRANCAPDPLIDRDWREPPAACGDSPPG
;
A
#
# COMPACT_ATOMS: atom_id res chain seq x y z
N MET A 1 -21.75 19.54 -28.41
CA MET A 1 -21.11 18.25 -28.78
C MET A 1 -20.32 17.66 -27.60
N ILE A 2 -19.50 18.46 -26.91
CA ILE A 2 -18.73 18.04 -25.72
C ILE A 2 -19.63 17.63 -24.54
N GLU A 3 -20.72 18.35 -24.26
CA GLU A 3 -21.67 17.96 -23.19
C GLU A 3 -22.33 16.59 -23.42
N LYS A 4 -22.61 16.24 -24.69
CA LYS A 4 -23.16 14.92 -25.02
C LYS A 4 -22.12 13.82 -24.77
N ILE A 5 -20.84 14.07 -25.06
CA ILE A 5 -19.75 13.13 -24.78
C ILE A 5 -19.55 12.93 -23.27
N VAL A 6 -19.62 14.01 -22.48
CA VAL A 6 -19.52 13.95 -21.01
C VAL A 6 -20.72 13.23 -20.38
N GLN A 7 -21.93 13.46 -20.89
CA GLN A 7 -23.14 12.74 -20.45
C GLN A 7 -23.07 11.25 -20.80
N THR A 8 -22.63 10.90 -22.02
CA THR A 8 -22.45 9.49 -22.42
C THR A 8 -21.35 8.80 -21.60
N ALA A 9 -20.27 9.50 -21.26
CA ALA A 9 -19.22 8.97 -20.38
C ALA A 9 -19.73 8.74 -18.94
N LYS A 10 -20.51 9.68 -18.38
CA LYS A 10 -21.15 9.53 -17.07
C LYS A 10 -22.13 8.34 -17.04
N GLN A 11 -22.93 8.16 -18.09
CA GLN A 11 -23.86 7.04 -18.22
C GLN A 11 -23.12 5.69 -18.32
N THR A 12 -22.05 5.64 -19.12
CA THR A 12 -21.26 4.42 -19.37
C THR A 12 -20.47 3.97 -18.14
N VAL A 13 -19.95 4.92 -17.34
CA VAL A 13 -19.30 4.62 -16.05
C VAL A 13 -20.34 4.09 -15.04
N LYS A 14 -21.54 4.66 -15.01
CA LYS A 14 -22.62 4.24 -14.11
C LYS A 14 -23.20 2.86 -14.46
N GLU A 15 -23.22 2.46 -15.74
CA GLU A 15 -23.75 1.16 -16.18
C GLU A 15 -22.73 0.02 -16.21
N LYS A 16 -21.43 0.30 -16.41
CA LYS A 16 -20.39 -0.76 -16.51
C LYS A 16 -19.54 -0.97 -15.25
N VAL A 17 -19.38 0.04 -14.38
CA VAL A 17 -18.56 -0.09 -13.15
C VAL A 17 -19.38 -0.61 -11.95
N LEU A 18 -20.72 -0.51 -12.01
CA LEU A 18 -21.64 -0.90 -10.93
C LEU A 18 -22.37 -2.23 -11.14
N ARG A 19 -22.01 -3.05 -12.13
CA ARG A 19 -22.50 -4.43 -12.18
C ARG A 19 -21.59 -5.32 -11.32
N PRO A 20 -22.05 -5.80 -10.15
CA PRO A 20 -21.28 -6.77 -9.40
C PRO A 20 -21.14 -8.03 -10.27
N SER A 21 -19.90 -8.40 -10.58
CA SER A 21 -19.62 -9.69 -11.19
C SER A 21 -20.11 -10.78 -10.24
N ALA A 22 -21.22 -11.44 -10.62
CA ALA A 22 -21.93 -12.44 -9.83
C ALA A 22 -21.15 -13.78 -9.65
N ARG A 23 -19.81 -13.77 -9.72
CA ARG A 23 -18.96 -14.97 -9.59
C ARG A 23 -17.75 -14.79 -8.66
N TYR A 24 -17.83 -13.89 -7.68
CA TYR A 24 -16.96 -13.97 -6.51
C TYR A 24 -17.83 -13.99 -5.25
N ARG A 25 -18.24 -15.19 -4.82
CA ARG A 25 -18.71 -15.39 -3.44
C ARG A 25 -17.48 -15.29 -2.55
N SER A 26 -17.14 -14.07 -2.14
CA SER A 26 -16.21 -13.85 -1.05
C SER A 26 -16.71 -14.66 0.16
N PRO A 27 -15.84 -15.38 0.89
CA PRO A 27 -16.22 -15.89 2.21
C PRO A 27 -16.68 -14.70 3.07
N PRO A 28 -17.60 -14.93 4.04
CA PRO A 28 -18.16 -13.84 4.82
C PRO A 28 -17.03 -13.02 5.44
N VAL A 29 -17.07 -11.71 5.16
CA VAL A 29 -16.24 -10.63 5.73
C VAL A 29 -15.74 -11.06 7.10
N THR A 30 -14.42 -11.10 7.30
CA THR A 30 -13.80 -11.51 8.57
C THR A 30 -14.11 -10.47 9.64
N SER A 31 -15.34 -10.56 10.14
CA SER A 31 -15.89 -9.96 11.33
C SER A 31 -15.02 -10.31 12.53
N VAL A 32 -15.37 -9.76 13.69
CA VAL A 32 -15.02 -10.20 15.05
C VAL A 32 -14.71 -11.72 15.18
N ARG A 33 -15.31 -12.57 14.34
CA ARG A 33 -14.99 -14.00 14.13
C ARG A 33 -13.50 -14.30 13.85
N SER A 34 -12.78 -13.50 13.07
CA SER A 34 -11.34 -13.61 12.78
C SER A 34 -10.47 -13.47 14.04
N CYS A 35 -10.75 -12.41 14.82
CA CYS A 35 -10.14 -12.19 16.13
C CYS A 35 -10.56 -13.27 17.14
N MET A 36 -11.78 -13.79 17.02
CA MET A 36 -12.24 -14.93 17.81
C MET A 36 -11.61 -16.26 17.39
N GLU A 37 -11.13 -16.45 16.16
CA GLU A 37 -10.54 -17.71 15.69
C GLU A 37 -9.03 -17.77 15.88
N ARG A 38 -8.35 -16.62 15.88
CA ARG A 38 -6.89 -16.51 16.09
C ARG A 38 -6.49 -16.04 17.49
N GLY A 39 -7.46 -15.68 18.34
CA GLY A 39 -7.25 -15.21 19.70
C GLY A 39 -7.09 -16.33 20.74
N SER A 40 -6.29 -16.07 21.79
CA SER A 40 -6.21 -16.94 22.97
C SER A 40 -7.59 -17.14 23.61
N PRO A 41 -7.82 -18.25 24.35
CA PRO A 41 -9.12 -18.53 24.97
C PRO A 41 -9.68 -17.36 25.83
N ASN A 42 -8.79 -16.59 26.45
CA ASN A 42 -9.11 -15.39 27.22
C ASN A 42 -9.58 -14.23 26.34
N LEU A 43 -8.98 -14.02 25.16
CA LEU A 43 -9.41 -13.00 24.20
C LEU A 43 -10.80 -13.32 23.64
N ARG A 44 -11.08 -14.60 23.35
CA ARG A 44 -12.40 -15.08 22.89
C ARG A 44 -13.51 -14.87 23.92
N ARG A 45 -13.21 -14.97 25.21
CA ARG A 45 -14.17 -14.69 26.30
C ARG A 45 -14.45 -13.19 26.42
N ARG A 46 -13.42 -12.33 26.35
CA ARG A 46 -13.56 -10.87 26.43
C ARG A 46 -14.36 -10.27 25.27
N ILE A 47 -14.11 -10.74 24.04
CA ILE A 47 -14.85 -10.30 22.84
C ILE A 47 -16.34 -10.69 22.92
N ARG A 48 -16.66 -11.90 23.41
CA ARG A 48 -18.05 -12.32 23.63
C ARG A 48 -18.76 -11.50 24.70
N GLY A 49 -18.07 -11.13 25.78
CA GLY A 49 -18.58 -10.23 26.80
C GLY A 49 -18.90 -8.85 26.23
N PHE A 50 -17.95 -8.26 25.49
CA PHE A 50 -18.10 -6.92 24.92
C PHE A 50 -19.21 -6.82 23.87
N ARG A 51 -19.39 -7.86 23.04
CA ARG A 51 -20.49 -7.93 22.06
C ARG A 51 -21.87 -7.95 22.74
N ARG A 52 -22.01 -8.61 23.90
CA ARG A 52 -23.25 -8.59 24.69
C ARG A 52 -23.52 -7.19 25.25
N THR A 53 -22.48 -6.49 25.72
CA THR A 53 -22.60 -5.13 26.25
C THR A 53 -22.98 -4.12 25.16
N LEU A 54 -22.40 -4.23 23.96
CA LEU A 54 -22.75 -3.38 22.81
C LEU A 54 -24.19 -3.62 22.33
N CYS A 55 -24.63 -4.88 22.22
CA CYS A 55 -26.02 -5.19 21.87
C CYS A 55 -27.02 -4.69 22.94
N ALA A 56 -26.64 -4.72 24.22
CA ALA A 56 -27.46 -4.19 25.32
C ALA A 56 -27.53 -2.65 25.28
N ALA A 57 -26.41 -1.97 25.00
CA ALA A 57 -26.36 -0.51 24.86
C ALA A 57 -27.08 0.01 23.61
N ALA A 58 -27.16 -0.80 22.55
CA ALA A 58 -27.84 -0.49 21.29
C ALA A 58 -29.35 -0.83 21.29
N GLY A 59 -29.95 -1.06 22.47
CA GLY A 59 -31.40 -1.29 22.58
C GLY A 59 -31.89 -2.61 22.00
N GLY A 60 -31.05 -3.65 21.95
CA GLY A 60 -31.47 -5.01 21.59
C GLY A 60 -31.68 -5.28 20.10
N LYS A 61 -31.38 -4.34 19.20
CA LYS A 61 -31.36 -4.61 17.76
C LYS A 61 -30.05 -5.30 17.36
N ASN A 62 -30.15 -6.42 16.66
CA ASN A 62 -29.00 -7.16 16.09
C ASN A 62 -28.36 -6.44 14.88
N ASP A 63 -28.91 -5.28 14.49
CA ASP A 63 -28.54 -4.49 13.32
C ASP A 63 -27.55 -3.37 13.68
N LEU A 64 -26.49 -3.74 14.41
CA LEU A 64 -25.32 -2.87 14.56
C LEU A 64 -24.53 -2.96 13.25
N ASP A 65 -24.48 -1.85 12.52
CA ASP A 65 -23.68 -1.71 11.32
C ASP A 65 -22.19 -2.00 11.63
N GLN A 66 -21.47 -2.52 10.64
CA GLN A 66 -20.07 -2.93 10.83
C GLN A 66 -19.18 -1.75 11.24
N GLU A 67 -19.52 -0.50 10.88
CA GLU A 67 -18.77 0.69 11.30
C GLU A 67 -18.93 0.96 12.80
N SER A 68 -20.13 0.86 13.37
CA SER A 68 -20.36 1.02 14.82
C SER A 68 -19.61 -0.02 15.67
N ILE A 69 -19.53 -1.28 15.19
CA ILE A 69 -18.75 -2.34 15.86
C ILE A 69 -17.25 -2.05 15.75
N PHE A 70 -16.78 -1.54 14.61
CA PHE A 70 -15.37 -1.24 14.38
C PHE A 70 -14.90 0.01 15.15
N ILE A 71 -15.74 1.05 15.25
CA ILE A 71 -15.51 2.24 16.10
C ILE A 71 -15.41 1.83 17.57
N ALA A 72 -16.23 0.89 18.04
CA ALA A 72 -16.14 0.36 19.39
C ALA A 72 -14.88 -0.49 19.63
N VAL A 73 -14.37 -1.19 18.60
CA VAL A 73 -13.13 -1.99 18.66
C VAL A 73 -11.87 -1.12 18.55
N LEU A 74 -11.94 0.05 17.91
CA LEU A 74 -10.85 1.04 17.82
C LEU A 74 -10.88 2.10 18.94
N SER A 75 -11.88 2.06 19.82
CA SER A 75 -11.89 2.90 21.02
C SER A 75 -10.66 2.60 21.88
N PRO A 76 -9.97 3.59 22.47
CA PRO A 76 -8.84 3.38 23.38
C PRO A 76 -9.18 2.57 24.65
N ARG A 77 -10.46 2.21 24.83
CA ARG A 77 -10.96 1.32 25.88
C ARG A 77 -11.32 -0.08 25.37
N CYS A 78 -10.97 -0.46 24.13
CA CYS A 78 -11.24 -1.80 23.63
C CYS A 78 -10.36 -2.82 24.40
N PRO A 79 -10.95 -3.72 25.21
CA PRO A 79 -10.18 -4.68 26.00
C PRO A 79 -9.53 -5.78 25.14
N ALA A 80 -9.86 -5.84 23.84
CA ALA A 80 -9.47 -6.90 22.92
C ALA A 80 -8.18 -6.61 22.13
N CYS A 81 -7.69 -5.36 22.11
CA CYS A 81 -6.53 -4.95 21.31
C CYS A 81 -5.49 -4.24 22.19
N PRO A 82 -4.64 -4.97 22.94
CA PRO A 82 -3.59 -4.36 23.77
C PRO A 82 -2.48 -3.66 22.96
N ASN A 83 -2.45 -3.81 21.62
CA ASN A 83 -1.41 -3.25 20.74
C ASN A 83 -1.78 -1.91 20.08
N LEU A 84 -2.91 -1.29 20.43
CA LEU A 84 -3.25 0.09 20.02
C LEU A 84 -2.69 1.08 21.05
N THR A 85 -1.38 1.06 21.29
CA THR A 85 -0.72 2.04 22.15
C THR A 85 -0.54 3.35 21.38
N GLY A 86 -1.45 4.31 21.62
CA GLY A 86 -1.24 5.72 21.26
C GLY A 86 -2.01 6.22 20.03
N SER A 87 -3.33 6.17 20.05
CA SER A 87 -4.15 6.91 19.07
C SER A 87 -4.26 8.39 19.46
N SER A 88 -3.37 9.23 18.96
CA SER A 88 -3.42 10.68 19.16
C SER A 88 -4.21 11.36 18.02
N PRO A 89 -4.92 12.48 18.28
CA PRO A 89 -5.47 13.31 17.22
C PRO A 89 -4.33 13.86 16.33
N VAL A 90 -4.65 14.15 15.07
CA VAL A 90 -3.72 14.82 14.16
C VAL A 90 -3.48 16.25 14.67
N ASN A 91 -2.23 16.62 14.92
CA ASN A 91 -1.85 17.98 15.31
C ASN A 91 -1.63 18.87 14.07
N SER A 92 -1.51 20.18 14.28
CA SER A 92 -1.32 21.16 13.21
C SER A 92 -0.04 20.93 12.41
N GLU A 93 1.03 20.48 13.06
CA GLU A 93 2.31 20.18 12.40
C GLU A 93 2.19 19.03 11.39
N ILE A 94 1.58 17.91 11.79
CA ILE A 94 1.33 16.77 10.89
C ILE A 94 0.37 17.18 9.78
N LEU A 95 -0.67 17.96 10.10
CA LEU A 95 -1.60 18.45 9.09
C LEU A 95 -0.88 19.30 8.03
N ASN A 96 0.05 20.17 8.43
CA ASN A 96 0.86 20.96 7.49
C ASN A 96 1.75 20.08 6.60
N ARG A 97 2.38 19.04 7.19
CA ARG A 97 3.16 18.05 6.42
C ARG A 97 2.28 17.33 5.40
N LEU A 98 1.07 16.94 5.79
CA LEU A 98 0.12 16.26 4.92
C LEU A 98 -0.46 17.20 3.86
N ALA A 99 -0.68 18.47 4.17
CA ALA A 99 -1.11 19.47 3.19
C ALA A 99 -0.08 19.68 2.07
N SER A 100 1.15 19.21 2.24
CA SER A 100 2.21 19.31 1.23
C SER A 100 2.31 18.08 0.31
N ILE A 101 1.55 17.01 0.56
CA ILE A 101 1.62 15.78 -0.24
C ILE A 101 0.60 15.74 -1.37
N GLY A 102 0.92 14.98 -2.42
CA GLY A 102 0.12 14.83 -3.65
C GLY A 102 -1.41 14.90 -3.45
N PRO A 103 -2.04 14.01 -2.67
CA PRO A 103 -3.49 13.98 -2.53
C PRO A 103 -4.11 15.21 -1.85
N PHE A 104 -3.33 15.99 -1.08
CA PHE A 104 -3.84 17.09 -0.27
C PHE A 104 -3.22 18.45 -0.62
N SER A 105 -2.34 18.49 -1.63
CA SER A 105 -1.59 19.69 -2.00
C SER A 105 -2.49 20.80 -2.52
N GLY A 106 -2.39 21.98 -1.90
CA GLY A 106 -3.16 23.17 -2.31
C GLY A 106 -4.66 23.12 -2.02
N VAL A 107 -5.16 22.05 -1.37
CA VAL A 107 -6.56 21.92 -0.96
C VAL A 107 -6.88 22.96 0.11
N SER A 108 -8.11 23.49 0.09
CA SER A 108 -8.55 24.50 1.05
C SER A 108 -8.43 23.99 2.49
N ARG A 109 -8.16 24.92 3.42
CA ARG A 109 -8.00 24.56 4.83
C ARG A 109 -9.28 23.98 5.41
N GLU A 110 -10.43 24.52 5.00
CA GLU A 110 -11.76 24.07 5.41
C GLU A 110 -12.01 22.62 4.99
N THR A 111 -11.68 22.27 3.74
CA THR A 111 -11.77 20.88 3.26
C THR A 111 -10.81 19.98 4.02
N LEU A 112 -9.56 20.39 4.24
CA LEU A 112 -8.59 19.59 4.99
C LEU A 112 -9.07 19.35 6.43
N GLU A 113 -9.55 20.37 7.12
CA GLU A 113 -10.09 20.24 8.48
C GLU A 113 -11.31 19.30 8.52
N ALA A 114 -12.17 19.32 7.49
CA ALA A 114 -13.29 18.38 7.37
C ALA A 114 -12.83 16.94 7.12
N VAL A 115 -11.88 16.72 6.21
CA VAL A 115 -11.34 15.40 5.87
C VAL A 115 -10.61 14.78 7.05
N PHE A 116 -9.80 15.58 7.76
CA PHE A 116 -8.93 15.13 8.85
C PHE A 116 -9.60 15.16 10.24
N ARG A 117 -10.85 15.64 10.36
CA ARG A 117 -11.57 15.81 11.64
C ARG A 117 -11.49 14.60 12.56
N ASP A 118 -11.79 13.42 12.02
CA ASP A 118 -11.79 12.15 12.76
C ASP A 118 -10.54 11.31 12.47
N ALA A 119 -9.51 11.90 11.85
CA ALA A 119 -8.27 11.21 11.57
C ALA A 119 -7.48 10.93 12.85
N ARG A 120 -6.79 9.79 12.88
CA ARG A 120 -6.02 9.33 14.05
C ARG A 120 -4.62 8.95 13.64
N ILE A 121 -3.66 9.29 14.48
CA ILE A 121 -2.30 8.77 14.39
C ILE A 121 -2.30 7.39 15.01
N ARG A 122 -1.81 6.36 14.31
CA ARG A 122 -1.58 5.03 14.84
C ARG A 122 -0.10 4.71 14.82
N ARG A 123 0.39 4.08 15.88
CA ARG A 123 1.73 3.52 15.96
C ARG A 123 1.60 2.01 16.02
N LEU A 124 2.32 1.32 15.15
CA LEU A 124 2.27 -0.14 15.07
C LEU A 124 3.69 -0.71 15.12
N PRO A 125 3.92 -1.82 15.84
CA PRO A 125 5.21 -2.48 15.84
C PRO A 125 5.47 -3.16 14.50
N ALA A 126 6.73 -3.54 14.25
CA ALA A 126 7.09 -4.39 13.13
C ALA A 126 6.30 -5.70 13.16
N GLY A 127 5.91 -6.20 11.99
CA GLY A 127 5.08 -7.38 11.79
C GLY A 127 3.58 -7.15 11.96
N ALA A 128 3.14 -5.97 12.37
CA ALA A 128 1.71 -5.67 12.54
C ALA A 128 0.97 -5.59 11.20
N LEU A 129 -0.26 -6.11 11.18
CA LEU A 129 -1.18 -5.96 10.05
C LEU A 129 -1.75 -4.53 10.05
N VAL A 130 -1.51 -3.80 8.96
CA VAL A 130 -2.01 -2.44 8.75
C VAL A 130 -3.35 -2.46 8.04
N ALA A 131 -3.49 -3.33 7.02
CA ALA A 131 -4.70 -3.53 6.23
C ALA A 131 -4.92 -5.02 5.94
N GLU A 132 -6.17 -5.47 5.85
CA GLU A 132 -6.52 -6.87 5.56
C GLU A 132 -6.92 -7.03 4.09
N GLN A 133 -6.35 -8.02 3.41
CA GLN A 133 -6.75 -8.39 2.05
C GLN A 133 -8.19 -8.90 2.05
N GLY A 134 -9.01 -8.40 1.13
CA GLY A 134 -10.43 -8.75 1.00
C GLY A 134 -11.35 -7.97 1.94
N ALA A 135 -10.81 -7.16 2.86
CA ALA A 135 -11.62 -6.26 3.68
C ALA A 135 -11.89 -4.95 2.95
N ARG A 136 -13.07 -4.36 3.18
CA ARG A 136 -13.36 -2.97 2.77
C ARG A 136 -12.60 -2.03 3.73
N PRO A 137 -11.76 -1.11 3.22
CA PRO A 137 -10.97 -0.24 4.08
C PRO A 137 -11.87 0.80 4.77
N ALA A 138 -11.83 0.82 6.09
CA ALA A 138 -12.49 1.88 6.88
C ALA A 138 -11.71 3.21 6.84
N PHE A 139 -10.42 3.15 6.51
CA PHE A 139 -9.51 4.29 6.52
C PHE A 139 -8.64 4.32 5.27
N LEU A 140 -8.34 5.52 4.80
CA LEU A 140 -7.17 5.80 3.98
C LEU A 140 -5.98 6.02 4.93
N ASP A 141 -4.94 5.22 4.76
CA ASP A 141 -3.75 5.33 5.60
C ASP A 141 -2.63 6.07 4.85
N VAL A 142 -2.02 7.04 5.55
CA VAL A 142 -0.82 7.75 5.11
C VAL A 142 0.34 7.37 6.03
N LEU A 143 1.43 6.88 5.46
CA LEU A 143 2.62 6.51 6.23
C LEU A 143 3.39 7.78 6.62
N LEU A 144 3.64 8.01 7.91
CA LEU A 144 4.48 9.13 8.36
C LEU A 144 5.94 8.70 8.55
N GLU A 145 6.14 7.51 9.12
CA GLU A 145 7.46 6.97 9.46
C GLU A 145 7.46 5.44 9.33
N GLY A 146 8.64 4.89 9.01
CA GLY A 146 8.83 3.45 8.82
C GLY A 146 8.51 2.98 7.40
N ASN A 147 8.20 1.68 7.27
CA ASN A 147 7.97 1.02 5.98
C ASN A 147 6.80 0.04 6.09
N VAL A 148 5.90 0.07 5.10
CA VAL A 148 4.79 -0.86 4.97
C VAL A 148 4.89 -1.58 3.63
N ASP A 149 4.82 -2.90 3.63
CA ASP A 149 4.69 -3.69 2.41
C ASP A 149 3.22 -4.08 2.22
N LEU A 150 2.65 -3.73 1.06
CA LEU A 150 1.39 -4.28 0.59
C LEU A 150 1.64 -5.66 -0.03
N ILE A 151 1.02 -6.68 0.54
CA ILE A 151 1.23 -8.09 0.18
C ILE A 151 -0.05 -8.67 -0.38
N GLY A 152 0.06 -9.27 -1.56
CA GLY A 152 -0.99 -10.09 -2.16
C GLY A 152 -0.74 -11.55 -1.80
N LYS A 153 -1.78 -12.22 -1.30
CA LYS A 153 -1.76 -13.65 -0.97
C LYS A 153 -2.64 -14.43 -1.94
N GLY A 154 -2.07 -15.49 -2.50
CA GLY A 154 -2.76 -16.48 -3.33
C GLY A 154 -3.45 -17.57 -2.49
N PRO A 155 -4.38 -18.33 -3.09
CA PRO A 155 -5.07 -19.43 -2.40
C PRO A 155 -4.12 -20.60 -2.05
N ASP A 156 -2.99 -20.71 -2.74
CA ASP A 156 -1.93 -21.70 -2.50
C ASP A 156 -0.94 -21.28 -1.40
N GLY A 157 -1.20 -20.16 -0.71
CA GLY A 157 -0.35 -19.62 0.34
C GLY A 157 0.87 -18.86 -0.18
N ARG A 158 1.03 -18.70 -1.50
CA ARG A 158 2.10 -17.86 -2.05
C ARG A 158 1.82 -16.40 -1.78
N GLU A 159 2.87 -15.67 -1.47
CA GLU A 159 2.81 -14.23 -1.20
C GLU A 159 3.70 -13.47 -2.18
N THR A 160 3.28 -12.26 -2.54
CA THR A 160 4.07 -11.32 -3.33
C THR A 160 3.90 -9.91 -2.80
N VAL A 161 4.96 -9.12 -2.83
CA VAL A 161 4.87 -7.69 -2.50
C VAL A 161 4.29 -6.96 -3.72
N VAL A 162 3.08 -6.43 -3.57
CA VAL A 162 2.37 -5.64 -4.57
C VAL A 162 2.96 -4.23 -4.64
N GLN A 163 3.26 -3.64 -3.48
CA GLN A 163 3.83 -2.31 -3.35
C GLN A 163 4.60 -2.21 -2.03
N SER A 164 5.73 -1.51 -2.03
CA SER A 164 6.39 -1.06 -0.80
C SER A 164 6.11 0.43 -0.64
N CYS A 165 5.58 0.81 0.51
CA CYS A 165 5.21 2.18 0.84
C CYS A 165 6.33 2.83 1.67
N GLU A 166 6.68 4.05 1.28
CA GLU A 166 7.66 4.88 1.96
C GLU A 166 6.96 6.03 2.71
N PRO A 167 7.64 6.73 3.62
CA PRO A 167 7.07 7.91 4.27
C PRO A 167 6.42 8.87 3.27
N MET A 168 5.27 9.38 3.66
CA MET A 168 4.36 10.22 2.88
C MET A 168 3.60 9.52 1.74
N ASP A 169 3.73 8.20 1.56
CA ASP A 169 2.83 7.45 0.69
C ASP A 169 1.44 7.25 1.30
N CYS A 170 0.43 7.34 0.44
CA CYS A 170 -0.94 6.90 0.71
C CYS A 170 -1.15 5.51 0.11
N PHE A 171 -1.79 4.61 0.85
CA PHE A 171 -2.06 3.25 0.38
C PHE A 171 -3.52 2.85 0.60
N VAL A 172 -3.96 1.82 -0.13
CA VAL A 172 -5.37 1.36 -0.18
C VAL A 172 -6.33 2.40 -0.79
N LEU A 173 -5.80 3.45 -1.43
CA LEU A 173 -6.59 4.55 -1.99
C LEU A 173 -7.63 4.08 -3.01
N ALA A 174 -7.28 3.16 -3.90
CA ALA A 174 -8.23 2.58 -4.86
C ALA A 174 -9.48 2.01 -4.18
N ALA A 175 -9.27 1.18 -3.16
CA ALA A 175 -10.35 0.53 -2.44
C ALA A 175 -11.18 1.53 -1.60
N VAL A 176 -10.55 2.59 -1.07
CA VAL A 176 -11.26 3.69 -0.38
C VAL A 176 -12.18 4.44 -1.33
N LEU A 177 -11.65 4.87 -2.49
CA LEU A 177 -12.40 5.66 -3.47
C LEU A 177 -13.55 4.89 -4.12
N THR A 178 -13.34 3.61 -4.41
CA THR A 178 -14.36 2.75 -5.04
C THR A 178 -15.31 2.09 -4.03
N ASP A 179 -15.05 2.26 -2.73
CA ASP A 179 -15.68 1.48 -1.66
C ASP A 179 -15.70 -0.03 -1.99
N ALA A 180 -14.52 -0.59 -2.24
CA ALA A 180 -14.36 -1.98 -2.66
C ALA A 180 -13.40 -2.73 -1.71
N PRO A 181 -13.45 -4.07 -1.67
CA PRO A 181 -12.46 -4.86 -0.96
C PRO A 181 -11.02 -4.56 -1.41
N SER A 182 -10.09 -4.44 -0.46
CA SER A 182 -8.67 -4.31 -0.78
C SER A 182 -8.14 -5.57 -1.44
N LEU A 183 -7.39 -5.42 -2.54
CA LEU A 183 -6.76 -6.54 -3.24
C LEU A 183 -5.47 -7.02 -2.58
N ALA A 184 -4.92 -6.24 -1.64
CA ALA A 184 -3.71 -6.57 -0.90
C ALA A 184 -3.89 -6.29 0.60
N GLY A 185 -3.19 -7.05 1.44
CA GLY A 185 -3.02 -6.72 2.85
C GLY A 185 -1.81 -5.78 3.02
N GLY A 186 -1.68 -5.13 4.17
CA GLY A 186 -0.51 -4.31 4.50
C GLY A 186 0.19 -4.84 5.75
N ILE A 187 1.51 -4.98 5.73
CA ILE A 187 2.31 -5.39 6.89
C ILE A 187 3.40 -4.35 7.17
N ALA A 188 3.52 -3.94 8.43
CA ALA A 188 4.59 -3.07 8.90
C ALA A 188 5.92 -3.84 8.89
N VAL A 189 6.89 -3.44 8.06
CA VAL A 189 8.20 -4.10 7.98
C VAL A 189 9.12 -3.65 9.13
N ALA A 190 8.96 -2.41 9.56
CA ALA A 190 9.59 -1.79 10.72
C ALA A 190 8.50 -1.23 11.64
N PRO A 191 8.81 -0.71 12.85
CA PRO A 191 7.85 0.11 13.58
C PRO A 191 7.38 1.27 12.67
N VAL A 192 6.06 1.46 12.59
CA VAL A 192 5.45 2.48 11.72
C VAL A 192 4.60 3.45 12.52
N GLN A 193 4.58 4.69 12.04
CA GLN A 193 3.61 5.70 12.42
C GLN A 193 2.79 6.08 11.20
N LEU A 194 1.47 6.06 11.30
CA LEU A 194 0.57 6.33 10.19
C LEU A 194 -0.60 7.22 10.62
N VAL A 195 -1.15 7.98 9.67
CA VAL A 195 -2.41 8.72 9.85
C VAL A 195 -3.52 7.96 9.13
N SER A 196 -4.51 7.51 9.89
CA SER A 196 -5.72 6.87 9.38
C SER A 196 -6.81 7.92 9.25
N ILE A 197 -7.20 8.21 8.00
CA ILE A 197 -8.26 9.16 7.64
C ILE A 197 -9.52 8.35 7.32
N PRO A 198 -10.70 8.65 7.89
CA PRO A 198 -11.91 7.89 7.59
C PRO A 198 -12.21 7.89 6.08
N ALA A 199 -12.48 6.70 5.53
CA ALA A 199 -12.74 6.52 4.10
C ALA A 199 -13.93 7.37 3.61
N ARG A 200 -14.99 7.49 4.43
CA ARG A 200 -16.14 8.37 4.13
C ARG A 200 -15.71 9.83 3.97
N SER A 201 -14.87 10.34 4.87
CA SER A 201 -14.45 11.74 4.86
C SER A 201 -13.62 12.09 3.63
N VAL A 202 -12.79 11.14 3.16
CA VAL A 202 -12.05 11.28 1.90
C VAL A 202 -13.01 11.35 0.71
N ARG A 203 -14.02 10.47 0.65
CA ARG A 203 -15.01 10.45 -0.44
C ARG A 203 -15.90 11.69 -0.44
N ASP A 204 -16.36 12.11 0.73
CA ASP A 204 -17.20 13.31 0.89
C ASP A 204 -16.39 14.56 0.51
N GLY A 205 -15.14 14.65 0.97
CA GLY A 205 -14.21 15.71 0.59
C GLY A 205 -13.96 15.75 -0.92
N ALA A 206 -13.76 14.59 -1.56
CA ALA A 206 -13.61 14.52 -3.02
C ALA A 206 -14.89 14.91 -3.78
N ALA A 207 -16.06 14.72 -3.18
CA ALA A 207 -17.33 15.15 -3.77
C ALA A 207 -17.55 16.66 -3.63
N SER A 208 -17.06 17.28 -2.55
CA SER A 208 -17.25 18.69 -2.25
C SER A 208 -16.15 19.62 -2.79
N ASP A 209 -14.93 19.13 -2.95
CA ASP A 209 -13.76 19.93 -3.33
C ASP A 209 -13.12 19.38 -4.62
N HIS A 210 -13.17 20.19 -5.67
CA HIS A 210 -12.67 19.82 -7.00
C HIS A 210 -11.17 19.54 -7.01
N LEU A 211 -10.38 20.33 -6.27
CA LEU A 211 -8.93 20.18 -6.27
C LEU A 211 -8.52 18.90 -5.53
N LEU A 212 -9.18 18.59 -4.41
CA LEU A 212 -8.99 17.32 -3.72
C LEU A 212 -9.32 16.13 -4.64
N ALA A 213 -10.42 16.20 -5.39
CA ALA A 213 -10.77 15.16 -6.35
C ALA A 213 -9.70 14.96 -7.44
N LEU A 214 -9.20 16.06 -8.04
CA LEU A 214 -8.13 16.02 -9.03
C LEU A 214 -6.84 15.42 -8.46
N ASN A 215 -6.47 15.83 -7.24
CA ASN A 215 -5.28 15.34 -6.56
C ASN A 215 -5.36 13.83 -6.26
N LEU A 216 -6.51 13.36 -5.77
CA LEU A 216 -6.75 11.93 -5.54
C LEU A 216 -6.72 11.13 -6.85
N MET A 217 -7.26 11.66 -7.94
CA MET A 217 -7.14 11.03 -9.26
C MET A 217 -5.70 10.99 -9.76
N GLY A 218 -4.93 12.06 -9.56
CA GLY A 218 -3.50 12.10 -9.89
C GLY A 218 -2.71 11.06 -9.11
N GLU A 219 -2.97 10.95 -7.81
CA GLU A 219 -2.37 9.94 -6.93
C GLU A 219 -2.74 8.50 -7.36
N GLN A 220 -3.96 8.29 -7.83
CA GLN A 220 -4.37 6.99 -8.39
C GLN A 220 -3.68 6.69 -9.73
N ALA A 221 -3.61 7.65 -10.64
CA ALA A 221 -2.91 7.49 -11.92
C ALA A 221 -1.42 7.15 -11.70
N ARG A 222 -0.81 7.78 -10.70
CA ARG A 222 0.55 7.50 -10.23
C ARG A 222 0.72 6.06 -9.77
N GLN A 223 -0.18 5.56 -8.91
CA GLN A 223 -0.16 4.16 -8.45
C GLN A 223 -0.33 3.18 -9.62
N VAL A 224 -1.24 3.46 -10.56
CA VAL A 224 -1.43 2.64 -11.76
C VAL A 224 -0.15 2.57 -12.61
N ARG A 225 0.52 3.69 -12.85
CA ARG A 225 1.79 3.70 -13.60
C ARG A 225 2.86 2.84 -12.91
N THR A 226 2.96 2.90 -11.58
CA THR A 226 3.87 2.06 -10.80
C THR A 226 3.56 0.57 -10.95
N ILE A 227 2.28 0.20 -10.93
CA ILE A 227 1.83 -1.18 -11.15
C ILE A 227 2.20 -1.64 -12.57
N ILE A 228 1.98 -0.81 -13.60
CA ILE A 228 2.35 -1.13 -14.98
C ILE A 228 3.85 -1.40 -15.12
N ARG A 229 4.72 -0.59 -14.49
CA ARG A 229 6.18 -0.85 -14.49
C ARG A 229 6.52 -2.19 -13.85
N ARG A 230 5.89 -2.53 -12.72
CA ARG A 230 6.08 -3.83 -12.07
C ARG A 230 5.65 -4.99 -12.97
N ILE A 231 4.50 -4.87 -13.64
CA ILE A 231 4.02 -5.87 -14.61
C ILE A 231 5.02 -6.02 -15.76
N LYS A 232 5.52 -4.91 -16.34
CA LYS A 232 6.57 -4.95 -17.36
C LYS A 232 7.82 -5.66 -16.84
N ASN A 233 8.29 -5.33 -15.64
CA ASN A 233 9.47 -5.96 -15.02
C ASN A 233 9.28 -7.47 -14.85
N LEU A 234 8.09 -7.92 -14.44
CA LEU A 234 7.79 -9.34 -14.25
C LEU A 234 7.68 -10.12 -15.57
N ASN A 235 7.07 -9.53 -16.59
CA ASN A 235 6.77 -10.21 -17.86
C ASN A 235 7.87 -10.11 -18.91
N LEU A 236 8.66 -9.02 -18.91
CA LEU A 236 9.66 -8.75 -19.97
C LEU A 236 11.08 -9.11 -19.57
N ARG A 237 11.35 -9.41 -18.30
CA ARG A 237 12.69 -9.71 -17.79
C ARG A 237 12.78 -11.09 -17.18
N SER A 238 13.88 -11.76 -17.48
CA SER A 238 14.31 -12.97 -16.78
C SER A 238 14.63 -12.69 -15.30
N ALA A 239 14.65 -13.75 -14.50
CA ALA A 239 15.08 -13.70 -13.09
C ALA A 239 16.44 -13.00 -12.91
N THR A 240 17.40 -13.30 -13.78
CA THR A 240 18.75 -12.71 -13.77
C THR A 240 18.71 -11.22 -14.06
N GLN A 241 17.97 -10.80 -15.10
CA GLN A 241 17.80 -9.39 -15.46
C GLN A 241 17.09 -8.60 -14.35
N ARG A 242 16.02 -9.15 -13.75
CA ARG A 242 15.31 -8.49 -12.63
C ARG A 242 16.25 -8.22 -11.46
N LEU A 243 17.05 -9.22 -11.07
CA LEU A 243 18.02 -9.05 -10.00
C LEU A 243 19.14 -8.07 -10.39
N GLY A 244 19.67 -8.16 -11.61
CA GLY A 244 20.74 -7.29 -12.09
C GLY A 244 20.31 -5.82 -12.15
N CYS A 245 19.14 -5.51 -12.73
CA CYS A 245 18.56 -4.16 -12.73
C CYS A 245 18.34 -3.63 -11.32
N TYR A 246 17.86 -4.48 -10.39
CA TYR A 246 17.75 -4.10 -8.99
C TYR A 246 19.12 -3.73 -8.38
N LEU A 247 20.15 -4.55 -8.59
CA LEU A 247 21.50 -4.26 -8.06
C LEU A 247 22.10 -2.99 -8.66
N ILE A 248 21.85 -2.71 -9.93
CA ILE A 248 22.24 -1.44 -10.57
C ILE A 248 21.53 -0.27 -9.89
N SER A 249 20.21 -0.33 -9.71
CA SER A 249 19.47 0.74 -9.02
C SER A 249 19.98 1.01 -7.59
N GLN A 250 20.43 -0.03 -6.88
CA GLN A 250 21.05 0.13 -5.55
C GLN A 250 22.45 0.75 -5.64
N CYS A 251 23.25 0.36 -6.65
CA CYS A 251 24.55 0.95 -6.94
C CYS A 251 24.42 2.45 -7.22
N ASP A 252 23.47 2.83 -8.07
CA ASP A 252 23.22 4.21 -8.46
C ASP A 252 22.74 5.05 -7.27
N ARG A 253 21.80 4.51 -6.48
CA ARG A 253 21.28 5.19 -5.28
C ARG A 253 22.31 5.41 -4.19
N THR A 254 23.23 4.45 -4.02
CA THR A 254 24.28 4.54 -2.98
C THR A 254 25.53 5.27 -3.47
N GLY A 255 25.68 5.47 -4.78
CA GLY A 255 26.92 5.97 -5.39
C GLY A 255 28.12 5.04 -5.19
N SER A 256 27.89 3.78 -4.80
CA SER A 256 28.94 2.83 -4.43
C SER A 256 28.79 1.51 -5.16
N ILE A 257 29.91 1.01 -5.69
CA ILE A 257 29.99 -0.32 -6.29
C ILE A 257 29.89 -1.46 -5.27
N ALA A 258 29.97 -1.14 -3.97
CA ALA A 258 29.81 -2.09 -2.87
C ALA A 258 28.79 -1.56 -1.86
N PHE A 259 27.71 -2.31 -1.65
CA PHE A 259 26.63 -1.92 -0.75
C PHE A 259 26.04 -3.14 -0.02
N ALA A 260 25.43 -2.89 1.13
CA ALA A 260 24.64 -3.89 1.83
C ALA A 260 23.23 -3.94 1.22
N LEU A 261 22.72 -5.14 0.96
CA LEU A 261 21.32 -5.32 0.60
C LEU A 261 20.43 -4.75 1.72
N PRO A 262 19.41 -3.94 1.40
CA PRO A 262 18.53 -3.36 2.42
C PRO A 262 17.69 -4.43 3.12
N VAL A 263 17.36 -5.52 2.42
CA VAL A 263 16.57 -6.64 2.96
C VAL A 263 17.31 -7.98 2.86
N PRO A 264 16.98 -8.98 3.70
CA PRO A 264 17.48 -10.34 3.54
C PRO A 264 17.11 -10.94 2.17
N LYS A 265 17.89 -11.91 1.68
CA LYS A 265 17.66 -12.53 0.35
C LYS A 265 16.28 -13.16 0.19
N GLN A 266 15.71 -13.70 1.27
CA GLN A 266 14.35 -14.25 1.26
C GLN A 266 13.31 -13.16 0.98
N GLN A 267 13.41 -12.01 1.65
CA GLN A 267 12.52 -10.87 1.43
C GLN A 267 12.78 -10.21 0.07
N LEU A 268 14.03 -10.19 -0.40
CA LEU A 268 14.37 -9.76 -1.76
C LEU A 268 13.66 -10.64 -2.81
N ALA A 269 13.57 -11.95 -2.58
CA ALA A 269 12.84 -12.85 -3.47
C ALA A 269 11.37 -12.45 -3.59
N VAL A 270 10.71 -12.18 -2.45
CA VAL A 270 9.33 -11.71 -2.43
C VAL A 270 9.17 -10.35 -3.12
N GLN A 271 10.11 -9.41 -2.93
CA GLN A 271 10.10 -8.10 -3.60
C GLN A 271 10.28 -8.19 -5.12
N LEU A 272 11.12 -9.11 -5.60
CA LEU A 272 11.40 -9.30 -7.03
C LEU A 272 10.41 -10.24 -7.73
N GLY A 273 9.41 -10.76 -7.01
CA GLY A 273 8.48 -11.77 -7.54
C GLY A 273 9.22 -13.02 -7.99
N MET A 274 10.13 -13.51 -7.14
CA MET A 274 11.01 -14.64 -7.40
C MET A 274 10.97 -15.62 -6.22
N THR A 275 11.29 -16.89 -6.48
CA THR A 275 11.55 -17.84 -5.39
C THR A 275 12.96 -17.65 -4.83
N PRO A 276 13.24 -18.01 -3.55
CA PRO A 276 14.60 -17.93 -2.99
C PRO A 276 15.65 -18.71 -3.80
N GLU A 277 15.27 -19.83 -4.39
CA GLU A 277 16.11 -20.63 -5.28
C GLU A 277 16.41 -19.88 -6.57
N SER A 278 15.39 -19.19 -7.13
CA SER A 278 15.53 -18.37 -8.33
C SER A 278 16.47 -17.18 -8.10
N VAL A 279 16.40 -16.53 -6.94
CA VAL A 279 17.34 -15.46 -6.55
C VAL A 279 18.76 -16.02 -6.41
N SER A 280 18.90 -17.19 -5.80
CA SER A 280 20.21 -17.83 -5.63
C SER A 280 20.85 -18.19 -6.98
N ARG A 281 20.06 -18.73 -7.92
CA ARG A 281 20.51 -18.98 -9.30
C ARG A 281 20.86 -17.70 -10.06
N ALA A 282 20.05 -16.65 -9.93
CA ALA A 282 20.33 -15.36 -10.55
C ALA A 282 21.64 -14.74 -10.03
N PHE A 283 21.90 -14.80 -8.72
CA PHE A 283 23.20 -14.37 -8.16
C PHE A 283 24.36 -15.20 -8.70
N ALA A 284 24.19 -16.51 -8.90
CA ALA A 284 25.23 -17.37 -9.46
C ALA A 284 25.54 -17.00 -10.93
N ALA A 285 24.50 -16.78 -11.74
CA ALA A 285 24.64 -16.33 -13.13
C ALA A 285 25.34 -14.95 -13.19
N LEU A 286 24.99 -14.01 -12.30
CA LEU A 286 25.60 -12.68 -12.28
C LEU A 286 27.10 -12.66 -11.90
N ARG A 287 27.66 -13.77 -11.39
CA ARG A 287 29.09 -13.85 -11.07
C ARG A 287 29.98 -13.69 -12.29
N GLU A 288 29.57 -14.21 -13.45
CA GLU A 288 30.32 -14.09 -14.69
C GLU A 288 30.41 -12.63 -15.18
N TYR A 289 29.45 -11.79 -14.79
CA TYR A 289 29.43 -10.36 -15.08
C TYR A 289 30.06 -9.49 -13.95
N GLY A 290 30.77 -10.10 -13.02
CA GLY A 290 31.50 -9.38 -11.97
C GLY A 290 30.68 -9.01 -10.72
N VAL A 291 29.50 -9.61 -10.54
CA VAL A 291 28.75 -9.49 -9.27
C VAL A 291 29.26 -10.49 -8.26
N SER A 292 29.66 -10.01 -7.09
CA SER A 292 30.07 -10.85 -5.96
C SER A 292 29.22 -10.57 -4.74
N VAL A 293 28.91 -11.61 -3.97
CA VAL A 293 28.06 -11.51 -2.78
C VAL A 293 28.73 -12.18 -1.61
N SER A 294 28.90 -11.46 -0.51
CA SER A 294 29.40 -11.96 0.76
C SER A 294 28.41 -11.59 1.88
N GLY A 295 27.71 -12.59 2.42
CA GLY A 295 26.61 -12.36 3.36
C GLY A 295 25.51 -11.48 2.75
N ARG A 296 25.36 -10.27 3.29
CA ARG A 296 24.44 -9.22 2.80
C ARG A 296 25.12 -8.20 1.89
N THR A 297 26.44 -8.21 1.79
CA THR A 297 27.20 -7.24 0.99
C THR A 297 27.30 -7.72 -0.44
N VAL A 298 26.91 -6.86 -1.37
CA VAL A 298 27.04 -7.06 -2.81
C VAL A 298 28.11 -6.11 -3.33
N LYS A 299 28.99 -6.61 -4.19
CA LYS A 299 29.99 -5.81 -4.90
C LYS A 299 29.90 -6.05 -6.40
N LEU A 300 29.68 -4.99 -7.17
CA LEU A 300 29.71 -4.96 -8.62
C LEU A 300 31.10 -4.52 -9.08
N ARG A 301 31.94 -5.46 -9.54
CA ARG A 301 33.28 -5.11 -10.03
C ARG A 301 33.24 -4.31 -11.34
N ASN A 302 32.24 -4.59 -12.17
CA ASN A 302 32.01 -3.89 -13.43
C ASN A 302 30.50 -3.58 -13.57
N PRO A 303 30.02 -2.46 -13.01
CA PRO A 303 28.62 -2.06 -13.13
C PRO A 303 28.16 -1.93 -14.59
N ASP A 304 29.02 -1.48 -15.50
CA ASP A 304 28.67 -1.26 -16.90
C ASP A 304 28.43 -2.57 -17.64
N LEU A 305 29.20 -3.63 -17.33
CA LEU A 305 28.96 -4.97 -17.87
C LEU A 305 27.60 -5.52 -17.41
N VAL A 306 27.22 -5.27 -16.15
CA VAL A 306 25.91 -5.67 -15.61
C VAL A 306 24.79 -4.85 -16.26
N ARG A 307 24.97 -3.55 -16.50
CA ARG A 307 24.01 -2.71 -17.24
C ARG A 307 23.84 -3.20 -18.68
N ALA A 308 24.92 -3.49 -19.39
CA ALA A 308 24.88 -3.98 -20.76
C ALA A 308 24.13 -5.32 -20.88
N ASN A 309 24.35 -6.25 -19.93
CA ASN A 309 23.68 -7.54 -19.94
C ASN A 309 22.21 -7.46 -19.49
N CYS A 310 21.93 -6.69 -18.45
CA CYS A 310 20.59 -6.65 -17.85
C CYS A 310 19.64 -5.66 -18.55
N ALA A 311 20.18 -4.75 -19.35
CA ALA A 311 19.46 -3.73 -20.13
C ALA A 311 18.39 -3.00 -19.30
N PRO A 312 18.78 -2.14 -18.34
CA PRO A 312 17.84 -1.25 -17.65
C PRO A 312 17.00 -0.46 -18.66
N ASP A 313 15.68 -0.45 -18.48
CA ASP A 313 14.70 0.25 -19.31
C ASP A 313 14.20 1.44 -18.49
N PRO A 314 14.40 2.69 -18.93
CA PRO A 314 13.88 3.87 -18.23
C PRO A 314 12.37 3.82 -17.98
N LEU A 315 11.60 3.13 -18.83
CA LEU A 315 10.15 2.94 -18.67
C LEU A 315 9.79 1.85 -17.65
N ILE A 316 10.77 1.13 -17.10
CA ILE A 316 10.60 0.14 -16.02
C ILE A 316 11.31 0.61 -14.75
N ASP A 317 12.55 1.10 -14.85
CA ASP A 317 13.45 1.33 -13.72
C ASP A 317 13.47 2.76 -13.17
N ARG A 318 13.06 3.79 -13.93
CA ARG A 318 13.00 5.15 -13.38
C ARG A 318 11.91 5.26 -12.33
N ASP A 319 12.27 5.86 -11.19
CA ASP A 319 11.27 6.41 -10.28
C ASP A 319 10.69 7.68 -10.92
N TRP A 320 9.38 7.74 -11.04
CA TRP A 320 8.69 8.88 -11.64
C TRP A 320 8.61 10.08 -10.69
N ARG A 321 8.99 9.91 -9.41
CA ARG A 321 9.22 11.02 -8.47
C ARG A 321 10.41 11.87 -8.90
N GLU A 322 11.33 11.30 -9.68
CA GLU A 322 12.34 12.10 -10.36
C GLU A 322 11.67 12.87 -11.50
N PRO A 323 11.89 14.20 -11.60
CA PRO A 323 11.35 14.96 -12.72
C PRO A 323 11.78 14.30 -14.03
N PRO A 324 10.92 14.32 -15.08
CA PRO A 324 11.34 13.82 -16.38
C PRO A 324 12.65 14.52 -16.76
N ALA A 325 13.63 13.75 -17.26
CA ALA A 325 14.80 14.34 -17.90
C ALA A 325 14.31 15.41 -18.86
N ALA A 326 14.91 16.60 -18.78
CA ALA A 326 14.55 17.73 -19.61
C ALA A 326 14.37 17.26 -21.07
N CYS A 327 13.33 17.75 -21.74
CA CYS A 327 13.03 17.42 -23.14
C CYS A 327 14.31 17.55 -23.99
N GLY A 328 14.95 16.43 -24.29
CA GLY A 328 16.28 16.38 -24.91
C GLY A 328 16.87 14.97 -24.91
N ASP A 329 16.68 14.20 -23.83
CA ASP A 329 17.17 12.82 -23.74
C ASP A 329 16.11 11.83 -24.23
N SER A 330 16.00 11.69 -25.55
CA SER A 330 15.29 10.55 -26.14
C SER A 330 16.09 9.28 -25.82
N PRO A 331 15.45 8.16 -25.40
CA PRO A 331 16.17 6.90 -25.24
C PRO A 331 16.76 6.47 -26.59
N PRO A 332 18.00 5.91 -26.63
CA PRO A 332 18.55 5.40 -27.88
C PRO A 332 17.63 4.29 -28.41
N GLY A 333 17.22 4.45 -29.67
CA GLY A 333 16.32 3.55 -30.40
C GLY A 333 16.98 2.25 -30.83
#